data_AF-A0A2D7XFL1-F1
#
_entry.id   AF-A0A2D7XFL1-F1
#
_cell.length_a   1.000
_cell.length_b   1.000
_cell.length_c   1.000
_cell.angle_alpha   90.00
_cell.angle_beta   90.00
_cell.angle_gamma   90.00
#
_symmetry.space_group_name_H-M   'P 1'
#
loop_
_entity.id
_entity.type
_entity.pdbx_description
1 polymer ?
#
loop_
_entity_poly.entity_id
_entity_poly.type
_entity_poly.pdbx_seq_one_letter_code
_entity_poly.pdbx_strand_id
1 'polypeptide(L)'
;MAYQKLQVGRATEMDNKLSDTEDTVNLNDVINSYTRTGGGGSGVINDTNATFITDGVKPGDLVVNTTVLTNDGARIVTVNSETQITCALATTSVGDTFDILTQSTEPAVLYIGDVTAGASLKVRSAGGDDATFVNVVEGTFLPVQVKRIYATGTTASKIIALF
;
A
#
# COMPACT_ATOMS: atom_id res chain seq x y z
N MET A 1 -16.51 -31.47 -0.32
CA MET A 1 -16.30 -30.23 -1.08
C MET A 1 -14.80 -30.10 -1.29
N ALA A 2 -14.31 -30.28 -2.52
CA ALA A 2 -12.90 -30.05 -2.79
C ALA A 2 -12.67 -28.54 -2.73
N TYR A 3 -11.76 -28.07 -1.87
CA TYR A 3 -11.37 -26.67 -1.86
C TYR A 3 -10.56 -26.39 -3.13
N GLN A 4 -10.96 -25.37 -3.87
CA GLN A 4 -10.15 -24.87 -4.98
C GLN A 4 -8.83 -24.37 -4.41
N LYS A 5 -7.71 -24.94 -4.85
CA LYS A 5 -6.39 -24.50 -4.45
C LYS A 5 -6.17 -23.08 -4.99
N LEU A 6 -5.98 -22.12 -4.07
CA LEU A 6 -5.44 -20.81 -4.40
C LEU A 6 -3.95 -21.00 -4.75
N GLN A 7 -3.59 -20.77 -6.02
CA GLN A 7 -2.22 -20.87 -6.50
C GLN A 7 -1.49 -19.53 -6.35
N VAL A 8 -1.33 -19.09 -5.10
CA VAL A 8 -0.67 -17.83 -4.77
C VAL A 8 0.85 -18.00 -4.86
N GLY A 9 1.51 -17.11 -5.58
CA GLY A 9 2.97 -17.04 -5.70
C GLY A 9 3.62 -15.98 -4.82
N ARG A 10 2.87 -14.92 -4.45
CA ARG A 10 3.38 -13.79 -3.66
C ARG A 10 2.34 -13.29 -2.65
N ALA A 11 2.83 -12.67 -1.57
CA ALA A 11 1.97 -12.12 -0.52
C ALA A 11 2.49 -10.76 -0.05
N THR A 12 1.58 -9.90 0.42
CA THR A 12 1.95 -8.62 1.03
C THR A 12 1.04 -8.25 2.19
N GLU A 13 1.64 -7.83 3.31
CA GLU A 13 0.91 -7.30 4.45
C GLU A 13 0.38 -5.90 4.13
N MET A 14 -0.92 -5.73 4.35
CA MET A 14 -1.65 -4.54 3.93
C MET A 14 -1.89 -3.51 5.04
N ASP A 15 -1.72 -3.86 6.32
CA ASP A 15 -2.11 -3.00 7.45
C ASP A 15 -1.51 -1.60 7.42
N ASN A 16 -0.34 -1.40 6.82
CA ASN A 16 0.33 -0.09 6.73
C ASN A 16 0.11 0.60 5.37
N LYS A 17 -0.76 0.01 4.56
CA LYS A 17 -0.90 0.30 3.13
C LYS A 17 -2.36 0.47 2.74
N LEU A 18 -3.29 0.61 3.68
CA LEU A 18 -4.63 1.07 3.33
C LEU A 18 -4.53 2.50 2.80
N SER A 19 -5.40 2.90 1.89
CA SER A 19 -5.42 4.25 1.33
C SER A 19 -6.81 4.59 0.82
N ASP A 20 -7.24 5.83 1.03
CA ASP A 20 -8.50 6.33 0.48
C ASP A 20 -8.35 6.92 -0.91
N THR A 21 -7.12 7.29 -1.29
CA THR A 21 -6.83 8.06 -2.50
C THR A 21 -6.14 7.24 -3.57
N GLU A 22 -5.29 6.29 -3.19
CA GLU A 22 -4.43 5.54 -4.09
C GLU A 22 -4.69 4.03 -4.10
N ASP A 23 -4.49 3.40 -5.25
CA ASP A 23 -4.52 1.93 -5.35
C ASP A 23 -3.19 1.39 -4.83
N THR A 24 -3.22 0.77 -3.65
CA THR A 24 -2.01 0.37 -2.90
C THR A 24 -1.86 -1.12 -2.71
N VAL A 25 -2.84 -1.94 -3.13
CA VAL A 25 -2.78 -3.40 -2.97
C VAL A 25 -1.78 -4.04 -3.92
N ASN A 26 -1.46 -3.36 -5.02
CA ASN A 26 -0.65 -3.83 -6.14
C ASN A 26 0.87 -3.82 -5.88
N LEU A 27 1.32 -4.42 -4.78
CA LEU A 27 2.69 -4.21 -4.32
C LEU A 27 3.64 -5.20 -4.99
N ASN A 28 4.60 -4.64 -5.73
CA ASN A 28 5.73 -5.38 -6.29
C ASN A 28 6.93 -5.37 -5.33
N ASP A 29 8.10 -5.77 -5.85
CA ASP A 29 9.37 -5.75 -5.14
C ASP A 29 9.73 -4.34 -4.65
N VAL A 30 10.20 -4.28 -3.40
CA VAL A 30 10.79 -3.09 -2.79
C VAL A 30 12.04 -2.72 -3.59
N ILE A 31 12.10 -1.48 -4.09
CA ILE A 31 13.27 -0.93 -4.75
C ILE A 31 14.38 -0.73 -3.72
N ASN A 32 14.07 0.05 -2.68
CA ASN A 32 14.97 0.32 -1.57
C ASN A 32 14.20 0.97 -0.41
N SER A 33 14.86 1.03 0.75
CA SER A 33 14.41 1.72 1.96
C SER A 33 15.21 3.00 2.16
N TYR A 34 14.52 4.08 2.52
CA TYR A 34 15.07 5.44 2.63
C TYR A 34 14.67 6.08 3.96
N THR A 35 15.23 7.26 4.26
CA THR A 35 14.87 8.04 5.44
C THR A 35 14.63 9.48 5.05
N ARG A 36 13.45 10.03 5.34
CA ARG A 36 13.20 11.44 5.03
C ARG A 36 14.05 12.32 5.94
N THR A 37 15.13 12.88 5.43
CA THR A 37 16.05 13.74 6.22
C THR A 37 15.73 15.23 6.11
N GLY A 38 14.89 15.64 5.15
CA GLY A 38 14.58 17.04 4.89
C GLY A 38 13.09 17.36 4.86
N GLY A 39 12.76 18.54 5.39
CA GLY A 39 11.44 19.16 5.21
C GLY A 39 11.21 19.54 3.74
N GLY A 40 9.96 19.69 3.33
CA GLY A 40 9.58 20.04 1.96
C GLY A 40 8.15 20.56 1.90
N GLY A 41 7.75 21.10 0.75
CA GLY A 41 6.35 21.43 0.48
C GLY A 41 5.46 20.18 0.47
N SER A 42 4.15 20.38 0.26
CA SER A 42 3.21 19.26 0.17
C SER A 42 3.64 18.25 -0.91
N GLY A 43 3.64 16.96 -0.58
CA GLY A 43 4.08 15.90 -1.48
C GLY A 43 5.59 15.75 -1.65
N VAL A 44 6.41 16.72 -1.23
CA VAL A 44 7.86 16.68 -1.47
C VAL A 44 8.55 15.91 -0.35
N ILE A 45 9.31 14.88 -0.74
CA ILE A 45 10.18 14.11 0.16
C ILE A 45 11.62 14.41 -0.22
N ASN A 46 12.40 14.83 0.77
CA ASN A 46 13.83 15.09 0.66
C ASN A 46 14.58 14.09 1.54
N ASP A 47 15.51 13.35 0.95
CA ASP A 47 16.47 12.48 1.62
C ASP A 47 17.87 12.79 1.08
N THR A 48 18.69 13.45 1.88
CA THR A 48 20.05 13.89 1.54
C THR A 48 20.97 12.73 1.19
N ASN A 49 20.67 11.52 1.67
CA ASN A 49 21.47 10.32 1.46
C ASN A 49 20.87 9.40 0.38
N ALA A 50 19.69 9.74 -0.16
CA ALA A 50 19.05 8.91 -1.18
C ALA A 50 19.78 8.98 -2.52
N THR A 51 19.57 7.91 -3.29
CA THR A 51 20.06 7.72 -4.65
C THR A 51 18.89 7.35 -5.57
N PHE A 52 17.79 8.11 -5.51
CA PHE A 52 16.52 7.76 -6.16
C PHE A 52 16.66 7.44 -7.67
N ILE A 53 17.46 8.21 -8.41
CA ILE A 53 17.61 7.98 -9.86
C ILE A 53 18.48 6.76 -10.10
N THR A 54 19.59 6.64 -9.35
CA THR A 54 20.51 5.50 -9.46
C THR A 54 19.83 4.17 -9.07
N ASP A 55 18.99 4.19 -8.04
CA ASP A 55 18.21 3.04 -7.57
C ASP A 55 17.06 2.68 -8.55
N GLY A 56 16.80 3.53 -9.55
CA GLY A 56 15.82 3.26 -10.60
C GLY A 56 14.39 3.62 -10.24
N VAL A 57 14.18 4.49 -9.25
CA VAL A 57 12.87 5.03 -8.87
C VAL A 57 12.27 5.82 -10.04
N LYS A 58 10.98 5.62 -10.29
CA LYS A 58 10.24 6.24 -11.38
C LYS A 58 8.91 6.83 -10.90
N PRO A 59 8.37 7.82 -11.63
CA PRO A 59 6.97 8.21 -11.47
C PRO A 59 6.05 6.99 -11.56
N GLY A 60 5.08 6.90 -10.66
CA GLY A 60 4.15 5.78 -10.53
C GLY A 60 4.51 4.77 -9.44
N ASP A 61 5.76 4.74 -8.96
CA ASP A 61 6.17 3.91 -7.83
C ASP A 61 5.45 4.34 -6.54
N LEU A 62 5.35 3.43 -5.58
CA LEU A 62 4.62 3.66 -4.33
C LEU A 62 5.59 3.91 -3.17
N VAL A 63 5.41 5.03 -2.49
CA VAL A 63 6.06 5.31 -1.20
C VAL A 63 5.16 4.79 -0.09
N VAL A 64 5.72 3.97 0.80
CA VAL A 64 5.04 3.44 1.99
C VAL A 64 5.85 3.78 3.24
N ASN A 65 5.23 4.49 4.18
CA ASN A 65 5.86 4.78 5.47
C ASN A 65 5.97 3.52 6.32
N THR A 66 7.18 3.20 6.78
CA THR A 66 7.47 2.02 7.60
C THR A 66 7.64 2.37 9.08
N THR A 67 7.72 3.67 9.41
CA THR A 67 7.80 4.16 10.80
C THR A 67 6.42 4.37 11.41
N VAL A 68 5.54 5.05 10.68
CA VAL A 68 4.16 5.31 11.12
C VAL A 68 3.23 4.40 10.32
N LEU A 69 2.66 3.42 11.02
CA LEU A 69 1.81 2.38 10.44
C LEU A 69 0.37 2.85 10.16
N THR A 70 0.17 4.14 9.90
CA THR A 70 -1.16 4.70 9.62
C THR A 70 -1.35 4.91 8.12
N ASN A 71 -1.62 3.83 7.39
CA ASN A 71 -2.42 3.86 6.16
C ASN A 71 -2.08 4.97 5.14
N ASP A 72 -0.80 5.11 4.79
CA ASP A 72 -0.32 6.24 3.98
C ASP A 72 0.62 5.75 2.86
N GLY A 73 0.06 5.02 1.91
CA GLY A 73 0.71 4.78 0.62
C GLY A 73 0.46 5.95 -0.34
N ALA A 74 1.50 6.49 -0.98
CA ALA A 74 1.36 7.53 -2.01
C ALA A 74 2.20 7.25 -3.26
N ARG A 75 1.65 7.62 -4.42
CA ARG A 75 2.34 7.49 -5.70
C ARG A 75 3.34 8.62 -5.90
N ILE A 76 4.51 8.27 -6.42
CA ILE A 76 5.50 9.24 -6.90
C ILE A 76 4.95 9.86 -8.19
N VAL A 77 4.90 11.19 -8.23
CA VAL A 77 4.47 11.96 -9.40
C VAL A 77 5.68 12.39 -10.22
N THR A 78 6.76 12.79 -9.55
CA THR A 78 8.01 13.16 -10.22
C THR A 78 9.23 12.75 -9.40
N VAL A 79 10.29 12.35 -10.09
CA VAL A 79 11.64 12.22 -9.51
C VAL A 79 12.43 13.46 -9.89
N ASN A 80 12.69 14.33 -8.92
CA ASN A 80 13.24 15.66 -9.16
C ASN A 80 14.79 15.63 -9.20
N SER A 81 15.40 14.79 -8.37
CA SER A 81 16.85 14.56 -8.30
C SER A 81 17.15 13.24 -7.59
N GLU A 82 18.42 12.91 -7.37
CA GLU A 82 18.84 11.76 -6.54
C GLU A 82 18.28 11.81 -5.11
N THR A 83 18.03 13.01 -4.60
CA THR A 83 17.69 13.25 -3.18
C THR A 83 16.31 13.85 -2.99
N GLN A 84 15.54 14.05 -4.06
CA GLN A 84 14.22 14.64 -4.01
C GLN A 84 13.23 13.96 -4.95
N ILE A 85 12.08 13.59 -4.38
CA ILE A 85 10.90 13.13 -5.12
C ILE A 85 9.69 13.95 -4.70
N THR A 86 8.72 14.04 -5.61
CA THR A 86 7.40 14.61 -5.32
C THR A 86 6.36 13.51 -5.49
N CYS A 87 5.56 13.31 -4.46
CA CYS A 87 4.48 12.33 -4.37
C CYS A 87 3.11 13.04 -4.39
N ALA A 88 2.05 12.31 -4.69
CA ALA A 88 0.69 12.85 -4.71
C ALA A 88 0.26 13.39 -3.32
N LEU A 89 0.77 12.78 -2.25
CA LEU A 89 0.64 13.22 -0.87
C LEU A 89 1.97 12.97 -0.14
N ALA A 90 2.34 13.81 0.82
CA ALA A 90 3.47 13.54 1.70
C ALA A 90 3.02 12.52 2.76
N THR A 91 3.53 11.29 2.67
CA THR A 91 3.17 10.16 3.55
C THR A 91 4.14 9.96 4.71
N THR A 92 5.19 10.79 4.79
CA THR A 92 6.27 10.66 5.75
C THR A 92 6.58 12.00 6.38
N SER A 93 7.08 11.99 7.61
CA SER A 93 7.65 13.15 8.30
C SER A 93 9.18 13.08 8.31
N VAL A 94 9.85 14.18 8.63
CA VAL A 94 11.31 14.16 8.80
C VAL A 94 11.68 13.21 9.93
N GLY A 95 12.59 12.27 9.66
CA GLY A 95 12.99 11.19 10.56
C GLY A 95 12.30 9.86 10.27
N ASP A 96 11.21 9.83 9.50
CA ASP A 96 10.54 8.60 9.14
C ASP A 96 11.34 7.82 8.10
N THR A 97 11.41 6.51 8.31
CA THR A 97 11.80 5.54 7.28
C THR A 97 10.63 5.19 6.38
N PHE A 98 10.93 4.96 5.11
CA PHE A 98 9.93 4.56 4.13
C PHE A 98 10.55 3.67 3.06
N ASP A 99 9.71 2.80 2.49
CA ASP A 99 10.06 1.96 1.36
C ASP A 99 9.48 2.55 0.08
N ILE A 100 10.23 2.45 -1.02
CA ILE A 100 9.70 2.67 -2.37
C ILE A 100 9.52 1.32 -3.03
N LEU A 101 8.30 1.04 -3.49
CA LEU A 101 7.95 -0.19 -4.19
C LEU A 101 7.66 0.11 -5.66
N THR A 102 8.09 -0.79 -6.54
CA THR A 102 7.81 -0.64 -7.97
C THR A 102 6.31 -0.63 -8.25
N GLN A 103 5.89 0.14 -9.26
CA GLN A 103 4.48 0.15 -9.68
C GLN A 103 4.02 -1.21 -10.22
N SER A 104 2.89 -1.72 -9.72
CA SER A 104 2.14 -2.83 -10.33
C SER A 104 0.75 -2.40 -10.77
N THR A 105 0.02 -3.29 -11.44
CA THR A 105 -1.44 -3.15 -11.64
C THR A 105 -2.19 -4.43 -11.29
N GLU A 106 -1.47 -5.42 -10.73
CA GLU A 106 -2.02 -6.71 -10.41
C GLU A 106 -3.00 -6.60 -9.23
N PRO A 107 -4.27 -7.02 -9.39
CA PRO A 107 -5.19 -7.13 -8.27
C PRO A 107 -4.89 -8.38 -7.44
N ALA A 108 -5.27 -8.36 -6.18
CA ALA A 108 -5.04 -9.46 -5.25
C ALA A 108 -6.34 -9.98 -4.64
N VAL A 109 -6.32 -11.25 -4.22
CA VAL A 109 -7.29 -11.80 -3.27
C VAL A 109 -6.82 -11.47 -1.86
N LEU A 110 -7.75 -11.21 -0.95
CA LEU A 110 -7.42 -10.82 0.43
C LEU A 110 -7.66 -11.97 1.40
N TYR A 111 -6.71 -12.19 2.30
CA TYR A 111 -6.91 -12.95 3.54
C TYR A 111 -7.18 -11.98 4.69
N ILE A 112 -8.20 -12.30 5.49
CA ILE A 112 -8.64 -11.50 6.63
C ILE A 112 -8.06 -12.10 7.90
N GLY A 113 -7.12 -11.41 8.53
CA GLY A 113 -6.40 -11.92 9.70
C GLY A 113 -7.18 -11.76 11.00
N ASP A 114 -7.49 -10.53 11.38
CA ASP A 114 -8.06 -10.20 12.70
C ASP A 114 -9.29 -9.30 12.54
N VAL A 115 -10.34 -9.58 13.31
CA VAL A 115 -11.62 -8.87 13.24
C VAL A 115 -12.22 -8.70 14.63
N THR A 116 -12.89 -7.58 14.83
CA THR A 116 -13.82 -7.41 15.96
C THR A 116 -15.25 -7.72 15.51
N ALA A 117 -16.16 -7.98 16.45
CA ALA A 117 -17.55 -8.26 16.11
C ALA A 117 -18.17 -7.09 15.30
N GLY A 118 -18.74 -7.40 14.13
CA GLY A 118 -19.28 -6.39 13.24
C GLY A 118 -18.26 -5.66 12.37
N ALA A 119 -17.01 -6.16 12.29
CA ALA A 119 -15.97 -5.54 11.49
C ALA A 119 -16.39 -5.38 10.01
N SER A 120 -15.89 -4.31 9.41
CA SER A 120 -16.08 -3.99 8.00
C SER A 120 -14.75 -3.99 7.25
N LEU A 121 -14.82 -4.34 5.98
CA LEU A 121 -13.71 -4.26 5.04
C LEU A 121 -14.18 -3.51 3.80
N LYS A 122 -13.67 -2.31 3.60
CA LYS A 122 -14.00 -1.48 2.45
C LYS A 122 -12.89 -1.58 1.42
N VAL A 123 -13.24 -1.93 0.19
CA VAL A 123 -12.29 -2.20 -0.88
C VAL A 123 -12.72 -1.56 -2.19
N ARG A 124 -11.74 -1.36 -3.08
CA ARG A 124 -11.98 -1.10 -4.50
C ARG A 124 -11.68 -2.36 -5.29
N SER A 125 -12.67 -2.84 -6.03
CA SER A 125 -12.52 -4.00 -6.91
C SER A 125 -11.63 -3.68 -8.11
N ALA A 126 -11.09 -4.70 -8.76
CA ALA A 126 -10.38 -4.58 -10.02
C ALA A 126 -11.24 -3.94 -11.13
N GLY A 127 -12.56 -4.13 -11.08
CA GLY A 127 -13.53 -3.48 -11.98
C GLY A 127 -13.72 -1.98 -11.71
N GLY A 128 -13.19 -1.47 -10.60
CA GLY A 128 -13.24 -0.05 -10.25
C GLY A 128 -14.40 0.33 -9.33
N ASP A 129 -15.20 -0.64 -8.87
CA ASP A 129 -16.31 -0.42 -7.94
C ASP A 129 -15.84 -0.43 -6.48
N ASP A 130 -16.43 0.45 -5.68
CA ASP A 130 -16.19 0.49 -4.24
C ASP A 130 -17.26 -0.34 -3.53
N ALA A 131 -16.83 -1.25 -2.65
CA ALA A 131 -17.71 -2.12 -1.88
C ALA A 131 -17.29 -2.19 -0.42
N THR A 132 -18.27 -2.23 0.48
CA THR A 132 -18.05 -2.46 1.92
C THR A 132 -18.63 -3.81 2.31
N PHE A 133 -17.75 -4.74 2.69
CA PHE A 133 -18.12 -6.02 3.26
C PHE A 133 -18.32 -5.85 4.76
N VAL A 134 -19.53 -6.14 5.25
CA VAL A 134 -19.87 -6.07 6.67
C VAL A 134 -19.88 -7.46 7.29
N ASN A 135 -19.58 -7.55 8.59
CA ASN A 135 -19.48 -8.82 9.32
C ASN A 135 -18.47 -9.78 8.69
N VAL A 136 -17.32 -9.26 8.28
CA VAL A 136 -16.24 -10.11 7.78
C VAL A 136 -15.71 -11.03 8.89
N VAL A 137 -15.25 -12.21 8.50
CA VAL A 137 -14.85 -13.27 9.43
C VAL A 137 -13.35 -13.48 9.37
N GLU A 138 -12.70 -13.58 10.53
CA GLU A 138 -11.28 -13.92 10.64
C GLU A 138 -10.96 -15.27 9.99
N GLY A 139 -9.75 -15.41 9.45
CA GLY A 139 -9.29 -16.65 8.82
C GLY A 139 -9.92 -16.94 7.47
N THR A 140 -10.70 -16.01 6.89
CA THR A 140 -11.36 -16.21 5.60
C THR A 140 -10.64 -15.50 4.45
N PHE A 141 -10.86 -16.01 3.25
CA PHE A 141 -10.45 -15.36 2.01
C PHE A 141 -11.64 -14.62 1.40
N LEU A 142 -11.42 -13.37 0.99
CA LEU A 142 -12.40 -12.59 0.25
C LEU A 142 -12.27 -12.94 -1.25
N PRO A 143 -13.25 -13.60 -1.88
CA PRO A 143 -13.17 -14.04 -3.27
C PRO A 143 -13.44 -12.89 -4.27
N VAL A 144 -12.75 -11.77 -4.08
CA VAL A 144 -12.85 -10.56 -4.89
C VAL A 144 -11.45 -10.13 -5.27
N GLN A 145 -11.26 -9.76 -6.53
CA GLN A 145 -10.03 -9.15 -7.01
C GLN A 145 -10.01 -7.69 -6.57
N VAL A 146 -9.09 -7.34 -5.67
CA VAL A 146 -9.00 -6.04 -5.01
C VAL A 146 -7.74 -5.32 -5.45
N LYS A 147 -7.85 -4.00 -5.69
CA LYS A 147 -6.72 -3.12 -6.01
C LYS A 147 -6.47 -2.03 -4.96
N ARG A 148 -7.42 -1.84 -4.04
CA ARG A 148 -7.31 -0.91 -2.91
C ARG A 148 -8.08 -1.42 -1.71
N ILE A 149 -7.50 -1.24 -0.52
CA ILE A 149 -8.23 -1.34 0.75
C ILE A 149 -8.28 0.07 1.32
N TYR A 150 -9.48 0.53 1.66
CA TYR A 150 -9.67 1.88 2.18
C TYR A 150 -9.22 2.00 3.62
N ALA A 151 -8.58 3.12 3.95
CA ALA A 151 -8.20 3.46 5.32
C ALA A 151 -9.44 3.80 6.15
N THR A 152 -10.41 4.48 5.53
CA THR A 152 -11.71 4.75 6.15
C THR A 152 -12.73 3.64 5.86
N GLY A 153 -13.51 3.27 6.88
CA GLY A 153 -14.54 2.25 6.76
C GLY A 153 -14.04 0.80 6.76
N THR A 154 -12.73 0.58 6.96
CA THR A 154 -12.14 -0.74 7.24
C THR A 154 -11.77 -0.83 8.71
N THR A 155 -12.27 -1.85 9.41
CA THR A 155 -11.93 -2.14 10.81
C THR A 155 -11.34 -3.54 10.99
N ALA A 156 -11.34 -4.37 9.94
CA ALA A 156 -10.52 -5.57 9.88
C ALA A 156 -9.04 -5.20 9.79
N SER A 157 -8.17 -6.04 10.37
CA SER A 157 -6.71 -5.86 10.37
C SER A 157 -6.00 -7.19 10.11
N LYS A 158 -4.66 -7.17 10.09
CA LYS A 158 -3.78 -8.26 9.65
C LYS A 158 -4.18 -8.78 8.29
N ILE A 159 -4.49 -7.87 7.38
CA ILE A 159 -4.94 -8.22 6.03
C ILE A 159 -3.72 -8.56 5.18
N ILE A 160 -3.82 -9.65 4.43
CA ILE A 160 -2.76 -10.09 3.52
C ILE A 160 -3.31 -10.10 2.10
N ALA A 161 -2.67 -9.36 1.20
CA ALA A 161 -2.90 -9.42 -0.24
C ALA A 161 -2.13 -10.62 -0.84
N LEU A 162 -2.79 -11.37 -1.71
CA LEU A 162 -2.28 -12.61 -2.31
C LEU A 162 -2.43 -12.57 -3.83
N PHE A 163 -1.31 -12.81 -4.53
CA PHE A 163 -1.17 -12.77 -6.00
C PHE A 163 -0.84 -14.15 -6.55
#